data_AF-A0A9D7REV0-F1
#
_entry.id   AF-A0A9D7REV0-F1
#
_cell.length_a   1.000
_cell.length_b   1.000
_cell.length_c   1.000
_cell.angle_alpha   90.00
_cell.angle_beta   90.00
_cell.angle_gamma   90.00
#
_symmetry.space_group_name_H-M   'P 1'
#
loop_
_entity.id
_entity.type
_entity.pdbx_description
1 polymer ?
#
loop_
_entity_poly.entity_id
_entity_poly.type
_entity_poly.pdbx_seq_one_letter_code
_entity_poly.pdbx_strand_id
1 'polypeptide(L)'
;MRVQINNPLAVSTTSSLEEVWVLADNGVNATSRTVRGGSLQTSTDFNPERIQIDDDLSTASITIPTVDVGAELSTIVGVVDYFFGNYEVLATSSPTVVTASTLTKEVTSIIPANDKLTVST
;
A
#
# COMPACT_ATOMS: atom_id res chain seq x y z
N MET A 1 -15.02 -14.80 -4.25
CA MET A 1 -14.03 -15.90 -4.05
C MET A 1 -13.22 -15.60 -2.78
N ARG A 2 -13.06 -16.52 -1.82
CA ARG A 2 -12.28 -16.23 -0.59
C ARG A 2 -10.78 -16.46 -0.84
N VAL A 3 -9.95 -15.51 -0.40
CA VAL A 3 -8.48 -15.53 -0.55
C VAL A 3 -7.78 -15.19 0.76
N GLN A 4 -6.48 -15.49 0.82
CA GLN A 4 -5.59 -15.13 1.92
C GLN A 4 -4.32 -14.52 1.35
N ILE A 5 -3.87 -13.43 1.96
CA ILE A 5 -2.66 -12.68 1.62
C ILE A 5 -1.74 -12.78 2.83
N ASN A 6 -0.63 -13.49 2.71
CA ASN A 6 0.36 -13.59 3.79
C ASN A 6 1.32 -12.42 3.72
N ASN A 7 1.83 -12.02 4.88
CA ASN A 7 2.81 -10.93 5.04
C ASN A 7 2.56 -9.75 4.08
N PRO A 8 1.36 -9.12 4.12
CA PRO A 8 1.04 -8.04 3.20
C PRO A 8 1.95 -6.85 3.47
N LEU A 9 2.61 -6.36 2.43
CA LEU A 9 3.47 -5.20 2.49
C LEU A 9 2.82 -4.02 1.78
N ALA A 10 2.56 -2.92 2.50
CA ALA A 10 1.94 -1.73 1.96
C ALA A 10 2.82 -1.06 0.89
N VAL A 11 2.24 -0.78 -0.28
CA VAL A 11 2.88 -0.06 -1.40
C VAL A 11 2.21 1.28 -1.70
N SER A 12 1.19 1.64 -0.92
CA SER A 12 0.60 2.97 -0.84
C SER A 12 0.45 3.40 0.62
N THR A 13 0.12 4.67 0.85
CA THR A 13 -0.53 5.05 2.11
C THR A 13 -1.97 4.54 2.13
N THR A 14 -2.59 4.49 3.30
CA THR A 14 -4.05 4.31 3.40
C THR A 14 -4.76 5.52 2.77
N SER A 15 -5.74 5.26 1.90
CA SER A 15 -6.51 6.29 1.21
C SER A 15 -7.52 6.94 2.16
N SER A 16 -8.15 8.03 1.72
CA SER A 16 -9.26 8.65 2.47
C SER A 16 -10.55 7.83 2.45
N LEU A 17 -10.59 6.78 1.63
CA LEU A 17 -11.67 5.79 1.56
C LEU A 17 -11.32 4.53 2.37
N GLU A 18 -10.33 4.60 3.28
CA GLU A 18 -9.85 3.47 4.07
C GLU A 18 -9.27 2.30 3.25
N GLU A 19 -8.85 2.53 2.00
CA GLU A 19 -8.23 1.48 1.17
C GLU A 19 -6.70 1.51 1.28
N VAL A 20 -6.04 0.36 1.08
CA VAL A 20 -4.57 0.30 0.95
C VAL A 20 -4.13 -0.67 -0.13
N TRP A 21 -3.12 -0.31 -0.91
CA TRP A 21 -2.50 -1.22 -1.86
C TRP A 21 -1.37 -1.99 -1.19
N VAL A 22 -1.37 -3.31 -1.38
CA VAL A 22 -0.35 -4.21 -0.81
C VAL A 22 0.26 -5.13 -1.86
N LEU A 23 1.43 -5.68 -1.53
CA LEU A 23 2.00 -6.86 -2.17
C LEU A 23 1.92 -8.05 -1.20
N ALA A 24 1.60 -9.23 -1.72
CA ALA A 24 1.61 -10.48 -0.96
C ALA A 24 3.04 -10.97 -0.68
N ASP A 25 3.20 -11.81 0.34
CA ASP A 25 4.42 -12.57 0.67
C ASP A 25 5.67 -11.67 0.74
N ASN A 26 5.57 -10.53 1.45
CA ASN A 26 6.63 -9.50 1.53
C ASN A 26 7.09 -8.94 0.17
N GLY A 27 6.25 -9.08 -0.86
CA GLY A 27 6.53 -8.67 -2.24
C GLY A 27 7.63 -9.48 -2.91
N VAL A 28 7.83 -10.75 -2.53
CA VAL A 28 8.89 -11.62 -3.08
C VAL A 28 8.74 -11.87 -4.59
N ASN A 29 7.51 -11.88 -5.10
CA ASN A 29 7.21 -12.11 -6.52
C ASN A 29 6.87 -10.83 -7.29
N ALA A 30 6.99 -9.66 -6.66
CA ALA A 30 6.66 -8.40 -7.31
C ALA A 30 7.81 -7.89 -8.17
N THR A 31 7.48 -7.46 -9.38
CA THR A 31 8.42 -6.76 -10.26
C THR A 31 8.53 -5.28 -9.86
N SER A 32 9.56 -4.61 -10.39
CA SER A 32 9.63 -3.14 -10.40
C SER A 32 9.49 -2.46 -9.03
N ARG A 33 9.89 -3.11 -7.93
CA ARG A 33 9.90 -2.50 -6.59
C ARG A 33 10.96 -1.41 -6.48
N THR A 34 10.56 -0.26 -5.94
CA THR A 34 11.48 0.85 -5.68
C THR A 34 12.23 0.66 -4.36
N VAL A 35 13.36 1.35 -4.22
CA VAL A 35 14.15 1.35 -2.96
C VAL A 35 13.39 1.90 -1.76
N ARG A 36 12.32 2.69 -1.99
CA ARG A 36 11.41 3.21 -0.96
C ARG A 36 10.12 2.38 -0.82
N GLY A 37 10.08 1.16 -1.36
CA GLY A 37 8.98 0.21 -1.13
C GLY A 37 7.75 0.36 -2.02
N GLY A 38 7.66 1.40 -2.84
CA GLY A 38 6.58 1.55 -3.83
C GLY A 38 6.75 0.65 -5.05
N SER A 39 5.71 0.60 -5.89
CA SER A 39 5.68 -0.14 -7.17
C SER A 39 5.88 0.81 -8.35
N LEU A 40 6.95 0.64 -9.13
CA LEU A 40 7.27 1.50 -10.27
C LEU A 40 6.50 1.04 -11.51
N GLN A 41 5.59 1.87 -12.01
CA GLN A 41 4.96 1.63 -13.31
C GLN A 41 5.96 1.88 -14.44
N THR A 42 5.99 0.98 -15.41
CA THR A 42 6.77 1.11 -16.65
C THR A 42 5.85 1.03 -17.87
N SER A 43 6.40 1.18 -19.07
CA SER A 43 5.62 1.07 -20.32
C SER A 43 5.10 -0.35 -20.59
N THR A 44 5.68 -1.37 -19.96
CA THR A 44 5.33 -2.79 -20.17
C THR A 44 4.84 -3.48 -18.89
N ASP A 45 4.89 -2.79 -17.75
CA ASP A 45 4.55 -3.33 -16.44
C ASP A 45 3.72 -2.29 -15.67
N PHE A 46 2.43 -2.59 -15.51
CA PHE A 46 1.48 -1.76 -14.76
C PHE A 46 1.30 -2.27 -13.31
N ASN A 47 2.17 -3.17 -12.84
CA ASN A 47 2.17 -3.78 -11.51
C ASN A 47 0.88 -4.56 -11.19
N PRO A 48 0.51 -5.59 -11.99
CA PRO A 48 -0.66 -6.42 -11.71
C PRO A 48 -0.54 -7.23 -10.41
N GLU A 49 0.62 -7.25 -9.77
CA GLU A 49 0.88 -7.94 -8.50
C GLU A 49 0.37 -7.14 -7.28
N ARG A 50 -0.02 -5.87 -7.46
CA ARG A 50 -0.64 -5.08 -6.39
C ARG A 50 -2.07 -5.51 -6.17
N ILE A 51 -2.45 -5.60 -4.89
CA ILE A 51 -3.79 -5.96 -4.45
C ILE A 51 -4.34 -4.79 -3.65
N GLN A 52 -5.49 -4.26 -4.03
CA GLN A 52 -6.21 -3.28 -3.22
C GLN A 52 -6.94 -4.01 -2.10
N ILE A 53 -6.78 -3.52 -0.87
CA ILE A 53 -7.50 -3.98 0.31
C ILE A 53 -8.52 -2.92 0.66
N ASP A 54 -9.74 -3.36 0.92
CA ASP A 54 -10.89 -2.51 1.18
C ASP A 54 -11.65 -3.01 2.42
N ASP A 55 -12.29 -2.09 3.15
CA ASP A 55 -13.12 -2.34 4.33
C ASP A 55 -14.62 -2.52 4.01
N ASP A 56 -15.06 -2.29 2.76
CA ASP A 56 -16.48 -2.23 2.34
C ASP A 56 -17.24 -3.59 2.34
N LEU A 57 -16.73 -4.60 3.06
CA LEU A 57 -17.48 -5.84 3.26
C LEU A 57 -18.68 -5.60 4.19
N SER A 58 -19.83 -5.26 3.60
CA SER A 58 -21.10 -4.89 4.26
C SER A 58 -21.57 -5.74 5.46
N THR A 59 -21.08 -6.96 5.61
CA THR A 59 -21.40 -7.86 6.73
C THR A 59 -20.53 -7.67 7.97
N ALA A 60 -19.51 -6.82 7.92
CA ALA A 60 -18.57 -6.60 9.02
C ALA A 60 -18.20 -5.11 9.13
N SER A 61 -17.96 -4.63 10.35
CA SER A 61 -17.30 -3.34 10.57
C SER A 61 -15.80 -3.57 10.55
N ILE A 62 -15.19 -3.29 9.40
CA ILE A 62 -13.75 -3.44 9.17
C ILE A 62 -13.11 -2.06 9.30
N THR A 63 -11.82 -2.04 9.65
CA THR A 63 -11.02 -0.82 9.64
C THR A 63 -9.65 -1.19 9.11
N ILE A 64 -9.25 -0.56 8.02
CA ILE A 64 -7.87 -0.69 7.53
C ILE A 64 -7.00 0.30 8.32
N PRO A 65 -5.89 -0.15 8.92
CA PRO A 65 -5.03 0.74 9.71
C PRO A 65 -4.43 1.83 8.82
N THR A 66 -4.30 3.04 9.36
CA THR A 66 -3.54 4.12 8.70
C THR A 66 -2.06 3.76 8.68
N VAL A 67 -1.51 3.57 7.48
CA VAL A 67 -0.10 3.19 7.27
C VAL A 67 0.56 4.00 6.17
N ASP A 68 1.89 4.06 6.23
CA ASP A 68 2.76 4.53 5.15
C ASP A 68 3.35 3.35 4.36
N VAL A 69 3.85 3.66 3.16
CA VAL A 69 4.54 2.70 2.29
C VAL A 69 5.63 1.95 3.06
N GLY A 70 5.68 0.64 2.90
CA GLY A 70 6.64 -0.25 3.55
C GLY A 70 6.21 -0.79 4.91
N ALA A 71 5.02 -0.43 5.42
CA ALA A 71 4.45 -1.11 6.58
C ALA A 71 4.07 -2.56 6.25
N GLU A 72 4.35 -3.48 7.17
CA GLU A 72 3.88 -4.88 7.10
C GLU A 72 2.60 -5.00 7.94
N LEU A 73 1.57 -5.58 7.35
CA LEU A 73 0.29 -5.86 8.00
C LEU A 73 0.22 -7.32 8.46
N SER A 74 -0.72 -7.64 9.35
CA SER A 74 -1.08 -9.02 9.65
C SER A 74 -1.70 -9.68 8.42
N THR A 75 -1.65 -11.02 8.33
CA THR A 75 -2.32 -11.79 7.27
C THR A 75 -3.75 -11.30 7.04
N ILE A 76 -4.07 -11.00 5.78
CA ILE A 76 -5.40 -10.54 5.37
C ILE A 76 -6.14 -11.73 4.77
N VAL A 77 -7.34 -11.96 5.26
CA VAL A 77 -8.32 -12.87 4.65
C VAL A 77 -9.46 -12.01 4.16
N GLY A 78 -9.90 -12.27 2.93
CA GLY A 78 -10.97 -11.49 2.33
C GLY A 78 -11.67 -12.20 1.20
N VAL A 79 -12.63 -11.49 0.61
CA VAL A 79 -13.35 -11.94 -0.58
C VAL A 79 -12.92 -11.04 -1.74
N VAL A 80 -12.54 -11.65 -2.86
CA VAL A 80 -12.24 -10.92 -4.08
C VAL A 80 -13.50 -10.25 -4.62
N ASP A 81 -13.37 -8.97 -4.93
CA ASP A 81 -14.37 -8.16 -5.63
C ASP A 81 -13.72 -7.37 -6.78
N TYR A 82 -14.53 -6.65 -7.55
CA TYR A 82 -14.08 -5.77 -8.62
C TYR A 82 -14.91 -4.49 -8.66
N PHE A 83 -14.28 -3.36 -8.33
CA PHE A 83 -14.94 -2.07 -8.28
C PHE A 83 -14.06 -0.96 -8.85
N PHE A 84 -14.69 0.07 -9.43
CA PHE A 84 -14.03 1.20 -10.12
C PHE A 84 -12.88 0.85 -11.10
N GLY A 85 -12.87 -0.36 -11.66
CA GLY A 85 -11.84 -0.79 -12.60
C GLY A 85 -10.66 -1.54 -11.98
N ASN A 86 -10.72 -1.88 -10.69
CA ASN A 86 -9.66 -2.58 -9.96
C ASN A 86 -10.18 -3.89 -9.38
N TYR A 87 -9.30 -4.89 -9.29
CA TYR A 87 -9.55 -6.04 -8.43
C TYR A 87 -9.16 -5.67 -7.00
N GLU A 88 -10.03 -5.99 -6.07
CA GLU A 88 -9.85 -5.72 -4.65
C GLU A 88 -10.12 -6.96 -3.81
N VAL A 89 -9.66 -6.92 -2.57
CA VAL A 89 -9.95 -7.92 -1.55
C VAL A 89 -10.64 -7.21 -0.41
N LEU A 90 -11.94 -7.46 -0.28
CA LEU A 90 -12.76 -6.97 0.82
C LEU A 90 -12.38 -7.77 2.07
N ALA A 91 -11.72 -7.14 3.03
CA ALA A 91 -11.22 -7.84 4.21
C ALA A 91 -12.37 -8.37 5.08
N THR A 92 -12.22 -9.57 5.64
CA THR A 92 -13.24 -10.17 6.54
C THR A 92 -12.99 -9.87 8.02
N SER A 93 -11.86 -9.21 8.33
CA SER A 93 -11.45 -8.78 9.67
C SER A 93 -10.44 -7.65 9.56
N SER A 94 -10.47 -6.67 10.47
CA SER A 94 -9.50 -5.55 10.50
C SER A 94 -8.06 -6.06 10.64
N PRO A 95 -7.18 -5.81 9.66
CA PRO A 95 -5.76 -6.14 9.80
C PRO A 95 -5.10 -5.22 10.83
N THR A 96 -4.02 -5.71 11.42
CA THR A 96 -3.18 -4.94 12.35
C THR A 96 -1.83 -4.63 11.71
N VAL A 97 -1.17 -3.59 12.20
CA VAL A 97 0.20 -3.27 11.78
C VAL A 97 1.16 -4.18 12.54
N VAL A 98 1.89 -5.04 11.83
CA VAL A 98 2.94 -5.91 12.39
C VAL A 98 4.24 -5.12 12.51
N THR A 99 4.62 -4.43 11.44
CA THR A 99 5.81 -3.58 11.39
C THR A 99 5.44 -2.25 10.74
N ALA A 100 5.66 -1.13 11.42
CA ALA A 100 5.41 0.19 10.86
C ALA A 100 6.43 0.55 9.76
N SER A 101 6.07 1.47 8.88
CA SER A 101 7.03 2.03 7.92
C SER A 101 8.22 2.65 8.63
N THR A 102 9.41 2.48 8.05
CA THR A 102 10.65 3.13 8.49
C THR A 102 10.98 4.38 7.68
N LEU A 103 10.14 4.72 6.68
CA LEU A 103 10.38 5.87 5.82
C LEU A 103 10.20 7.16 6.60
N THR A 104 11.23 8.00 6.58
CA THR A 104 11.15 9.38 7.02
C THR A 104 11.12 10.31 5.83
N LYS A 105 10.48 11.47 6.00
CA LYS A 105 10.51 12.56 5.02
C LYS A 105 11.95 12.90 4.66
N GLU A 106 12.21 13.13 3.38
CA GLU A 106 13.52 13.61 2.93
C GLU A 106 13.78 15.01 3.48
N VAL A 107 14.98 15.21 4.00
CA VAL A 107 15.46 16.50 4.48
C VAL A 107 16.61 16.95 3.60
N THR A 108 16.73 18.25 3.38
CA THR A 108 17.80 18.85 2.60
C THR A 108 18.51 19.93 3.39
N SER A 109 19.83 20.04 3.20
CA SER A 109 20.62 21.15 3.73
C SER A 109 20.71 22.34 2.76
N ILE A 110 19.95 22.30 1.65
CA ILE A 110 19.90 23.40 0.69
C ILE A 110 19.27 24.62 1.36
N ILE A 111 19.98 25.74 1.30
CA ILE A 111 19.53 27.07 1.73
C ILE A 111 19.12 27.85 0.45
N PRO A 112 18.09 28.72 0.52
CA PRO A 112 17.67 29.54 -0.62
C PRO A 112 18.83 30.30 -1.29
N ALA A 113 18.95 30.21 -2.61
CA ALA A 113 19.93 30.92 -3.44
C ALA A 113 19.40 31.10 -4.87
N ASN A 114 19.96 32.05 -5.63
CA ASN A 114 19.47 32.40 -6.98
C ASN A 114 19.51 31.25 -8.00
N ASP A 115 20.37 30.24 -7.76
CA ASP A 115 20.58 29.07 -8.60
C ASP A 115 20.06 27.77 -7.96
N LYS A 116 19.32 27.87 -6.85
CA LYS A 116 18.79 26.71 -6.11
C LYS A 116 17.27 26.77 -5.99
N LEU A 117 16.63 25.65 -6.30
CA LEU A 117 15.21 25.47 -6.05
C LEU A 117 15.00 25.00 -4.61
N THR A 118 14.19 25.73 -3.85
CA THR A 118 13.67 25.30 -2.54
C THR A 118 12.18 25.05 -2.66
N VAL A 119 11.70 23.94 -2.09
CA VAL A 119 10.26 23.63 -2.00
C VAL A 119 9.82 23.85 -0.55
N SER A 120 8.79 24.67 -0.34
CA SER A 120 8.18 24.82 0.98
C SER A 120 7.32 23.61 1.29
N THR A 121 7.34 23.17 2.54
CA THR A 121 6.54 22.05 3.04
C THR A 121 5.30 22.50 3.76
#